data_AF-A0A7J6VUY8-F1
#
_entry.id   AF-A0A7J6VUY8-F1
#
_cell.length_a   1.000
_cell.length_b   1.000
_cell.length_c   1.000
_cell.angle_alpha   90.00
_cell.angle_beta   90.00
_cell.angle_gamma   90.00
#
_symmetry.space_group_name_H-M   'P 1'
#
loop_
_entity.id
_entity.type
_entity.pdbx_description
1 polymer ?
#
loop_
_entity_poly.entity_id
_entity_poly.type
_entity_poly.pdbx_seq_one_letter_code
_entity_poly.pdbx_strand_id
1 'polypeptide(L)'
;MARLAISCALLMFSLALAEASVYQTIITTTEFDEPNPSQSERCRTQLKGMRQYCDYYMLWPRTPSTVDQGCCQDLRQVNDPKCRCEALRQRVPGYAQQQLQEASSKVKSMADTCRMPELQSCQIRAQQGS
;
A
#
# COMPACT_ATOMS: atom_id res chain seq x y z
N MET A 1 51.53 -26.66 34.06
CA MET A 1 51.44 -26.41 32.60
C MET A 1 50.14 -26.94 31.97
N ALA A 2 49.71 -28.18 32.23
CA ALA A 2 48.49 -28.75 31.59
C ALA A 2 47.15 -28.08 31.98
N ARG A 3 47.05 -27.47 33.17
CA ARG A 3 45.81 -26.82 33.64
C ARG A 3 45.51 -25.49 32.93
N LEU A 4 46.53 -24.82 32.37
CA LEU A 4 46.36 -23.55 31.65
C LEU A 4 45.88 -23.76 30.21
N ALA A 5 46.19 -24.91 29.60
CA ALA A 5 45.73 -25.24 28.26
C ALA A 5 44.22 -25.54 28.23
N ILE A 6 43.71 -26.19 29.29
CA ILE A 6 42.28 -26.56 29.40
C ILE A 6 41.41 -25.31 29.59
N SER A 7 41.87 -24.31 30.35
CA SER A 7 41.15 -23.04 30.51
C SER A 7 41.06 -22.24 29.22
N CYS A 8 42.10 -22.25 28.38
CA CYS A 8 42.05 -21.56 27.08
C CYS A 8 41.10 -22.23 26.09
N ALA A 9 40.99 -23.56 26.10
CA ALA A 9 40.07 -24.28 25.22
C ALA A 9 38.60 -24.00 25.56
N LEU A 10 38.26 -23.89 26.85
CA LEU A 10 36.90 -23.55 27.30
C LEU A 10 36.50 -22.12 26.93
N LEU A 11 37.43 -21.16 27.03
CA LEU A 11 37.17 -19.75 26.65
C LEU A 11 36.88 -19.60 25.16
N MET A 12 37.60 -20.33 24.30
CA MET A 12 37.36 -20.30 22.86
C MET A 12 36.01 -20.94 22.48
N PHE A 13 35.53 -21.93 23.23
CA PHE A 13 34.25 -22.57 22.96
C PHE A 13 33.05 -21.66 23.32
N SER A 14 33.17 -20.81 24.35
CA SER A 14 32.13 -19.85 24.71
C SER A 14 31.95 -18.70 23.72
N LEU A 15 32.99 -18.33 22.96
CA LEU A 15 32.92 -17.26 21.95
C LEU A 15 32.16 -17.68 20.68
N ALA A 16 32.01 -18.97 20.42
CA ALA A 16 31.28 -19.47 19.25
C ALA A 16 29.74 -19.42 19.39
N LEU A 17 29.21 -19.24 20.61
CA LEU A 17 27.77 -19.19 20.87
C LEU A 17 27.20 -17.76 20.92
N ALA A 18 28.04 -16.73 20.78
CA ALA A 18 27.60 -15.33 20.80
C ALA A 18 27.08 -14.82 19.43
N GLU A 19 27.24 -15.61 18.36
CA GLU A 19 26.68 -15.34 17.03
C GLU A 19 25.23 -15.85 16.89
N ALA A 20 24.47 -15.95 17.99
CA ALA A 20 23.04 -15.65 17.91
C ALA A 20 22.96 -14.13 17.69
N SER A 21 23.35 -13.72 16.49
CA SER A 21 23.12 -12.41 15.95
C SER A 21 21.70 -12.08 16.32
N VAL A 22 21.60 -11.18 17.28
CA VAL A 22 20.44 -10.34 17.44
C VAL A 22 20.31 -9.73 16.06
N TYR A 23 19.50 -10.36 15.22
CA TYR A 23 18.77 -9.70 14.17
C TYR A 23 17.94 -8.68 14.96
N GLN A 24 18.59 -7.57 15.33
CA GLN A 24 17.99 -6.28 15.19
C GLN A 24 17.57 -6.30 13.74
N THR A 25 16.35 -6.77 13.51
CA THR A 25 15.43 -6.07 12.65
C THR A 25 15.58 -4.62 13.07
N ILE A 26 16.56 -3.95 12.43
CA ILE A 26 16.45 -2.56 12.09
C ILE A 26 15.12 -2.58 11.36
N ILE A 27 14.06 -2.32 12.13
CA ILE A 27 12.78 -1.94 11.60
C ILE A 27 13.19 -0.66 10.92
N THR A 28 13.57 -0.76 9.65
CA THR A 28 13.58 0.36 8.75
C THR A 28 12.13 0.78 8.80
N THR A 29 11.84 1.72 9.70
CA THR A 29 10.67 2.56 9.65
C THR A 29 10.87 3.39 8.39
N THR A 30 10.86 2.74 7.21
CA THR A 30 10.31 3.36 6.03
C THR A 30 8.96 3.76 6.53
N GLU A 31 8.82 5.06 6.72
CA GLU A 31 7.65 5.73 7.23
C GLU A 31 6.45 5.09 6.55
N PHE A 32 5.87 4.10 7.22
CA PHE A 32 4.55 3.64 6.93
C PHE A 32 3.75 4.86 7.33
N ASP A 33 3.52 5.74 6.35
CA ASP A 33 2.27 6.45 6.21
C ASP A 33 1.22 5.34 6.06
N GLU A 34 1.03 4.60 7.15
CA GLU A 34 -0.02 3.66 7.39
C GLU A 34 -1.21 4.59 7.53
N PRO A 35 -2.15 4.56 6.57
CA PRO A 35 -3.37 5.33 6.72
C PRO A 35 -3.97 4.86 8.04
N ASN A 36 -3.91 5.72 9.06
CA ASN A 36 -4.33 5.45 10.41
C ASN A 36 -5.60 4.57 10.35
N PRO A 37 -5.61 3.35 10.92
CA PRO A 37 -6.68 2.37 10.66
C PRO A 37 -8.07 2.95 10.92
N SER A 38 -8.16 3.88 11.87
CA SER A 38 -9.37 4.66 12.17
C SER A 38 -9.86 5.57 11.03
N GLN A 39 -8.97 6.07 10.16
CA GLN A 39 -9.33 6.85 8.96
C GLN A 39 -9.77 5.93 7.81
N SER A 40 -9.09 4.80 7.61
CA SER A 40 -9.47 3.84 6.56
C SER A 40 -10.86 3.24 6.79
N GLU A 41 -11.21 2.93 8.05
CA GLU A 41 -12.56 2.48 8.38
C GLU A 41 -13.65 3.54 8.15
N ARG A 42 -13.33 4.81 8.43
CA ARG A 42 -14.25 5.94 8.13
C ARG A 42 -14.48 6.07 6.63
N CYS A 43 -13.43 5.96 5.83
CA CYS A 43 -13.54 5.96 4.37
C CYS A 43 -14.35 4.77 3.89
N ARG A 44 -14.04 3.54 4.32
CA ARG A 44 -14.81 2.33 3.98
C ARG A 44 -16.31 2.50 4.20
N THR A 45 -16.71 3.13 5.30
CA THR A 45 -18.13 3.34 5.61
C THR A 45 -18.79 4.29 4.61
N GLN A 46 -18.11 5.35 4.19
CA GLN A 46 -18.59 6.28 3.16
C GLN A 46 -18.61 5.63 1.75
N LEU A 47 -17.71 4.68 1.50
CA LEU A 47 -17.53 4.05 0.20
C LEU A 47 -18.46 2.87 -0.05
N LYS A 48 -19.09 2.28 0.99
CA LYS A 48 -20.04 1.17 0.86
C LYS A 48 -21.26 1.48 -0.04
N GLY A 49 -21.65 2.74 -0.17
CA GLY A 49 -22.76 3.17 -1.03
C GLY A 49 -22.34 3.62 -2.43
N MET A 50 -21.04 3.63 -2.72
CA MET A 50 -20.50 4.20 -3.95
C MET A 50 -20.68 3.21 -5.11
N ARG A 51 -21.14 3.70 -6.27
CA ARG A 51 -21.42 2.83 -7.43
C ARG A 51 -20.14 2.22 -8.02
N GLN A 52 -20.34 1.19 -8.84
CA GLN A 52 -19.28 0.34 -9.40
C GLN A 52 -18.61 0.92 -10.66
N TYR A 53 -18.89 2.17 -11.04
CA TYR A 53 -18.33 2.74 -12.27
C TYR A 53 -16.80 2.76 -12.27
N CYS A 54 -16.18 3.07 -11.13
CA CYS A 54 -14.72 3.04 -11.03
C CYS A 54 -14.14 1.62 -11.10
N ASP A 55 -14.92 0.59 -10.78
CA ASP A 55 -14.48 -0.81 -10.91
C ASP A 55 -14.29 -1.11 -12.40
N TYR A 56 -15.31 -0.82 -13.21
CA TYR A 56 -15.24 -0.96 -14.67
C TYR A 56 -14.12 -0.13 -15.27
N TYR A 57 -13.92 1.10 -14.75
CA TYR A 57 -12.79 1.94 -15.16
C TYR A 57 -11.46 1.22 -14.94
N MET A 58 -11.20 0.72 -13.73
CA MET A 58 -9.94 0.05 -13.40
C MET A 58 -9.73 -1.26 -14.16
N LEU A 59 -10.80 -2.00 -14.45
CA LEU A 59 -10.72 -3.29 -15.15
C LEU A 59 -10.43 -3.16 -16.66
N TRP A 60 -10.92 -2.11 -17.34
CA TRP A 60 -10.87 -2.05 -18.81
C TRP A 60 -9.85 -1.03 -19.33
N PRO A 61 -9.02 -1.36 -20.34
CA PRO A 61 -8.02 -0.44 -20.88
C PRO A 61 -8.63 0.74 -21.66
N ARG A 62 -9.84 0.55 -22.21
CA ARG A 62 -10.64 1.61 -22.82
C ARG A 62 -12.03 1.57 -22.22
N THR A 63 -12.40 2.65 -21.57
CA THR A 63 -13.72 2.83 -20.97
C THR A 63 -14.51 3.83 -21.80
N PRO A 64 -15.81 3.60 -21.99
CA PRO A 64 -16.66 4.61 -22.59
C PRO A 64 -16.75 5.81 -21.65
N SER A 65 -16.89 7.01 -22.19
CA SER A 65 -16.93 8.25 -21.41
C SER A 65 -18.05 8.27 -20.35
N THR A 66 -19.10 7.46 -20.52
CA THR A 66 -20.17 7.27 -19.53
C THR A 66 -19.67 6.61 -18.24
N VAL A 67 -18.71 5.68 -18.33
CA VAL A 67 -18.08 5.05 -17.17
C VAL A 67 -17.13 6.03 -16.49
N ASP A 68 -16.37 6.80 -17.25
CA ASP A 68 -15.47 7.83 -16.72
C ASP A 68 -16.26 8.87 -15.91
N GLN A 69 -17.31 9.42 -16.51
CA GLN A 69 -18.18 10.41 -15.87
C GLN A 69 -18.89 9.84 -14.64
N GLY A 70 -19.36 8.59 -14.72
CA GLY A 70 -19.98 7.90 -13.59
C GLY A 70 -19.02 7.76 -12.42
N CYS A 71 -17.78 7.32 -12.68
CA CYS A 71 -16.76 7.23 -11.65
C CYS A 71 -16.37 8.60 -11.07
N CYS A 72 -16.24 9.63 -11.90
CA CYS A 72 -15.98 10.98 -11.41
C CYS A 72 -17.10 11.49 -10.50
N GLN A 73 -18.36 11.19 -10.83
CA GLN A 73 -19.51 11.61 -10.03
C GLN A 73 -19.57 10.86 -8.69
N ASP A 74 -19.22 9.57 -8.70
CA ASP A 74 -19.08 8.77 -7.49
C ASP A 74 -17.99 9.34 -6.56
N LEU A 75 -16.80 9.62 -7.10
CA LEU A 75 -15.70 10.19 -6.33
C LEU A 75 -16.03 11.57 -5.76
N ARG A 76 -16.80 12.40 -6.47
CA ARG A 76 -17.23 13.71 -5.96
C ARG A 76 -18.14 13.62 -4.74
N GLN A 77 -18.91 12.54 -4.59
CA GLN A 77 -19.78 12.34 -3.42
C GLN A 77 -18.97 12.09 -2.14
N VAL A 78 -17.72 11.66 -2.28
CA VAL A 78 -16.80 11.51 -1.17
C VAL A 78 -16.20 12.88 -0.86
N ASN A 79 -16.44 13.40 0.34
CA ASN A 79 -15.99 14.74 0.72
C ASN A 79 -14.47 14.79 1.00
N ASP A 80 -13.90 13.69 1.50
CA ASP A 80 -12.49 13.64 1.88
C ASP A 80 -11.61 13.20 0.69
N PRO A 81 -10.60 13.99 0.29
CA PRO A 81 -9.68 13.65 -0.79
C PRO A 81 -8.91 12.34 -0.52
N LYS A 82 -8.59 12.04 0.74
CA LYS A 82 -7.94 10.78 1.14
C LYS A 82 -8.88 9.61 0.94
N CYS A 83 -10.17 9.76 1.26
CA CYS A 83 -11.15 8.70 1.04
C CYS A 83 -11.42 8.47 -0.44
N ARG A 84 -11.37 9.51 -1.30
CA ARG A 84 -11.44 9.32 -2.76
C ARG A 84 -10.30 8.44 -3.27
N CYS A 85 -9.11 8.72 -2.77
CA CYS A 85 -7.91 7.95 -3.07
C CYS A 85 -8.02 6.48 -2.63
N GLU A 86 -8.54 6.27 -1.42
CA GLU A 86 -8.76 4.94 -0.87
C GLU A 86 -9.84 4.17 -1.64
N ALA A 87 -10.89 4.86 -2.09
CA ALA A 87 -11.92 4.29 -2.95
C ALA A 87 -11.34 3.71 -4.21
N LEU A 88 -10.44 4.46 -4.86
CA LEU A 88 -9.76 3.97 -6.05
C LEU A 88 -8.86 2.80 -5.70
N ARG A 89 -8.05 2.91 -4.64
CA ARG A 89 -7.12 1.85 -4.22
C ARG A 89 -7.82 0.53 -3.90
N GLN A 90 -9.02 0.56 -3.30
CA GLN A 90 -9.80 -0.65 -3.01
C GLN A 90 -10.40 -1.29 -4.26
N ARG A 91 -10.52 -0.54 -5.35
CA ARG A 91 -11.11 -0.97 -6.62
C ARG A 91 -10.07 -1.30 -7.68
N VAL A 92 -8.82 -0.90 -7.45
CA VAL A 92 -7.69 -1.38 -8.21
C VAL A 92 -7.59 -2.90 -7.99
N PRO A 93 -7.63 -3.72 -9.06
CA PRO A 93 -7.38 -5.16 -8.97
C PRO A 93 -6.09 -5.44 -8.21
N GLY A 94 -5.99 -6.59 -7.54
CA GLY A 94 -4.76 -7.04 -6.90
C GLY A 94 -3.62 -7.22 -7.91
N TYR A 95 -2.96 -6.12 -8.26
CA TYR A 95 -1.92 -6.08 -9.26
C TYR A 95 -0.59 -6.55 -8.68
N ALA A 96 0.10 -7.42 -9.43
CA ALA A 96 1.49 -7.73 -9.16
C ALA A 96 2.35 -6.45 -9.22
N GLN A 97 3.53 -6.48 -8.61
CA GLN A 97 4.41 -5.30 -8.50
C GLN A 97 4.74 -4.64 -9.84
N GLN A 98 4.73 -5.41 -10.94
CA GLN A 98 4.90 -4.91 -12.31
C GLN A 98 3.69 -4.11 -12.84
N GLN A 99 2.47 -4.43 -12.40
CA GLN A 99 1.23 -3.80 -12.87
C GLN A 99 0.79 -2.62 -11.99
N LEU A 100 1.46 -2.37 -10.86
CA LEU A 100 1.20 -1.20 -10.02
C LEU A 100 1.44 0.13 -10.74
N GLN A 101 2.41 0.18 -11.66
CA GLN A 101 2.67 1.37 -12.46
C GLN A 101 1.49 1.67 -13.40
N GLU A 102 0.89 0.65 -14.01
CA GLU A 102 -0.27 0.79 -14.88
C GLU A 102 -1.48 1.29 -14.10
N ALA A 103 -1.75 0.70 -12.93
CA ALA A 103 -2.80 1.16 -12.03
C ALA A 103 -2.62 2.62 -11.60
N SER A 104 -1.38 2.99 -11.25
CA SER A 104 -1.05 4.36 -10.86
C SER A 104 -1.22 5.34 -12.01
N SER A 105 -0.82 4.95 -13.22
CA SER A 105 -1.03 5.75 -14.44
C SER A 105 -2.52 5.97 -14.70
N LYS A 106 -3.33 4.92 -14.50
CA LYS A 106 -4.78 4.95 -14.68
C LYS A 106 -5.48 5.87 -13.69
N VAL A 107 -5.06 5.83 -12.41
CA VAL A 107 -5.53 6.77 -11.39
C VAL A 107 -5.17 8.22 -11.74
N LYS A 108 -3.96 8.46 -12.24
CA LYS A 108 -3.55 9.81 -12.69
C LYS A 108 -4.38 10.30 -13.88
N SER A 109 -4.57 9.46 -14.89
CA SER A 109 -5.44 9.78 -16.02
C SER A 109 -6.86 10.11 -15.59
N MET A 110 -7.36 9.41 -14.57
CA MET A 110 -8.66 9.70 -13.99
C MET A 110 -8.69 11.01 -13.19
N ALA A 111 -7.62 11.31 -12.45
CA ALA A 111 -7.46 12.60 -11.79
C ALA A 111 -7.58 13.75 -12.80
N ASP A 112 -6.95 13.63 -13.96
CA ASP A 112 -7.03 14.61 -15.04
C ASP A 112 -8.44 14.68 -15.64
N THR A 113 -9.03 13.52 -15.96
CA THR A 113 -10.38 13.40 -16.56
C THR A 113 -11.45 13.98 -15.64
N CYS A 114 -11.35 13.71 -14.34
CA CYS A 114 -12.28 14.18 -13.31
C CYS A 114 -11.96 15.58 -12.78
N ARG A 115 -10.82 16.18 -13.17
CA ARG A 115 -10.27 17.44 -12.65
C ARG A 115 -10.09 17.44 -11.12
N MET A 116 -9.51 16.36 -10.61
CA MET A 116 -9.23 16.12 -9.20
C MET A 116 -7.72 15.96 -8.97
N PRO A 117 -6.95 17.07 -8.93
CA PRO A 117 -5.49 17.01 -8.80
C PRO A 117 -5.04 16.32 -7.49
N GLU A 118 -5.88 16.32 -6.45
CA GLU A 118 -5.63 15.59 -5.20
C GLU A 118 -5.45 14.09 -5.41
N LEU A 119 -5.98 13.52 -6.50
CA LEU A 119 -5.83 12.10 -6.83
C LEU A 119 -4.50 11.78 -7.52
N GLN A 120 -3.77 12.78 -8.02
CA GLN A 120 -2.48 12.54 -8.67
C GLN A 120 -1.40 12.12 -7.67
N SER A 121 -1.54 12.55 -6.40
CA SER A 121 -0.65 12.15 -5.30
C SER A 121 -1.01 10.78 -4.70
N CYS A 122 -2.06 10.13 -5.21
CA CYS A 122 -2.43 8.78 -4.80
C CYS A 122 -1.40 7.75 -5.18
N GLN A 123 -0.71 7.21 -4.19
CA GLN A 123 0.15 6.05 -4.37
C GLN A 123 -0.70 4.78 -4.32
N ILE A 124 -0.86 4.10 -5.45
CA ILE A 124 -1.40 2.74 -5.48
C ILE A 124 -0.28 1.82 -5.03
N ARG A 125 -0.43 1.25 -3.83
CA ARG A 125 0.50 0.26 -3.27
C ARG A 125 -0.16 -1.11 -3.37
N ALA A 126 0.64 -2.16 -3.57
CA ALA A 126 0.13 -3.53 -3.46
C ALA A 126 -0.48 -3.68 -2.07
N GLN A 127 -1.78 -4.01 -2.02
CA GLN A 127 -2.40 -4.38 -0.76
C GLN A 127 -1.83 -5.75 -0.39
N GLN A 128 -0.87 -5.76 0.54
CA GLN A 128 -0.42 -6.99 1.16
C GLN A 128 -1.59 -7.48 2.03
N GLY A 129 -2.38 -8.41 1.48
CA GLY A 129 -3.37 -9.14 2.25
C GLY A 129 -2.66 -9.89 3.38
N SER A 130 -3.05 -9.60 4.61
CA SER A 130 -2.77 -10.45 5.77
C SER A 130 -3.55 -11.75 5.68
#